data_AF-A0A950BME5-F1
#
_entry.id   AF-A0A950BME5-F1
#
_cell.length_a   1.000
_cell.length_b   1.000
_cell.length_c   1.000
_cell.angle_alpha   90.00
_cell.angle_beta   90.00
_cell.angle_gamma   90.00
#
_symmetry.space_group_name_H-M   'P 1'
#
loop_
_entity.id
_entity.type
_entity.pdbx_description
1 polymer ?
#
loop_
_entity_poly.entity_id
_entity_poly.type
_entity_poly.pdbx_seq_one_letter_code
_entity_poly.pdbx_strand_id
1 'polypeptide(L)'
;MKLHRIFFFTFVLAFAALLGSSRALGLPSIPGVPGVPGVNTQQIAINAASKQLAPWVRANQPIVLDWSAVFPNSPTLPGALFNPTGDTAAFRTSLEGQLAHSSTGVVNLQPGDYSVQFRVYCTDIHRHAGHQSLWVMGPLKGARANLLAAMYARASGRNLPFGSIQTLSWAMQAGLRYDQLNPAQRALFDQLIPDFHAQAAGNFLEQTQDQWNTISSAVPGLPSMDSAIGSMGDLGQTILQVRDAQGEILSNANSFDALSRALAPPGGSGSDAGGYPPPWSQVATTVYERVVTLGTFGTTGELDIRVVGPGQQAVPITNVISYPPNHKDWQPLTQESPQFAWGPINIGQ
;
A
#
# COMPACT_ATOMS: atom_id res chain seq x y z
N MET A 1 -25.81 -35.72 14.00
CA MET A 1 -24.57 -35.55 14.78
C MET A 1 -24.12 -34.11 14.63
N LYS A 2 -24.14 -33.38 15.74
CA LYS A 2 -23.65 -32.00 15.89
C LYS A 2 -22.18 -32.05 16.35
N LEU A 3 -21.47 -30.91 16.28
CA LEU A 3 -20.06 -30.62 16.59
C LEU A 3 -19.21 -30.50 15.31
N HIS A 4 -18.48 -29.43 14.98
CA HIS A 4 -18.01 -28.29 15.77
C HIS A 4 -17.94 -27.00 14.93
N ARG A 5 -18.61 -25.95 15.41
CA ARG A 5 -18.27 -24.55 15.19
C ARG A 5 -17.35 -24.13 16.34
N ILE A 6 -16.04 -23.99 16.11
CA ILE A 6 -15.12 -23.33 17.06
C ILE A 6 -14.03 -22.65 16.23
N PHE A 7 -14.26 -21.40 15.80
CA PHE A 7 -13.21 -20.42 15.46
C PHE A 7 -13.86 -19.02 15.45
N PHE A 8 -14.42 -18.60 16.59
CA PHE A 8 -14.93 -17.23 16.76
C PHE A 8 -14.78 -16.71 18.20
N PHE A 9 -13.91 -17.33 19.01
CA PHE A 9 -13.75 -17.01 20.43
C PHE A 9 -12.26 -16.87 20.80
N THR A 10 -11.59 -15.84 20.26
CA THR A 10 -10.27 -15.43 20.79
C THR A 10 -10.02 -13.92 20.78
N PHE A 11 -10.95 -13.10 20.26
CA PHE A 11 -10.77 -11.64 20.26
C PHE A 11 -11.57 -10.90 21.36
N VAL A 12 -12.52 -11.56 22.03
CA VAL A 12 -13.35 -10.93 23.08
C VAL A 12 -12.69 -10.97 24.47
N LEU A 13 -11.69 -11.83 24.69
CA LEU A 13 -11.06 -11.98 26.02
C LEU A 13 -9.91 -10.99 26.30
N ALA A 14 -9.39 -10.29 25.28
CA ALA A 14 -8.45 -9.18 25.51
C ALA A 14 -9.16 -7.88 25.95
N PHE A 15 -10.46 -7.75 25.67
CA PHE A 15 -11.26 -6.59 26.09
C PHE A 15 -11.75 -6.72 27.54
N ALA A 16 -12.06 -7.94 27.99
CA ALA A 16 -12.52 -8.19 29.37
C ALA A 16 -11.40 -8.20 30.41
N ALA A 17 -10.15 -8.55 30.05
CA ALA A 17 -9.01 -8.50 30.96
C ALA A 17 -8.49 -7.06 31.22
N LEU A 18 -8.93 -6.07 30.44
CA LEU A 18 -8.66 -4.65 30.66
C LEU A 18 -9.80 -3.91 31.36
N LEU A 19 -10.99 -4.53 31.48
CA LEU A 19 -12.16 -3.94 32.15
C LEU A 19 -12.37 -4.45 33.60
N GLY A 20 -11.58 -5.44 34.04
CA GLY A 20 -11.58 -5.94 35.42
C GLY A 20 -10.69 -5.17 36.41
N SER A 21 -9.95 -4.17 35.93
CA SER A 21 -9.10 -3.30 36.74
C SER A 21 -9.69 -1.90 36.83
N SER A 22 -10.95 -1.79 37.25
CA SER A 22 -11.55 -0.54 37.72
C SER A 22 -11.01 -0.15 39.10
N ARG A 23 -9.69 -0.17 39.25
CA ARG A 23 -8.95 0.63 40.22
C ARG A 23 -8.16 1.62 39.40
N ALA A 24 -8.66 2.86 39.38
CA ALA A 24 -7.92 4.07 39.09
C ALA A 24 -6.63 3.83 38.29
N LEU A 25 -6.73 3.83 36.96
CA LEU A 25 -5.65 4.39 36.15
C LEU A 25 -5.61 5.88 36.49
N GLY A 26 -5.14 6.18 37.70
CA GLY A 26 -4.46 7.41 37.95
C GLY A 26 -3.31 7.41 36.97
N LEU A 27 -3.45 8.17 35.88
CA LEU A 27 -2.37 9.07 35.52
C LEU A 27 -1.81 9.59 36.85
N PRO A 28 -0.49 9.53 37.12
CA PRO A 28 0.04 10.13 38.32
C PRO A 28 -0.52 11.56 38.34
N SER A 29 -1.51 11.77 39.20
CA SER A 29 -2.03 13.07 39.49
C SER A 29 -0.84 13.71 40.14
N ILE A 30 -0.10 14.52 39.40
CA ILE A 30 0.92 15.38 39.96
C ILE A 30 0.13 16.29 40.91
N PRO A 31 0.14 16.04 42.22
CA PRO A 31 -0.70 16.77 43.15
C PRO A 31 -0.08 18.14 43.28
N GLY A 32 -0.82 19.19 42.93
CA GLY A 32 -0.45 20.56 43.28
C GLY A 32 0.66 21.20 42.44
N VAL A 33 0.50 21.26 41.12
CA VAL A 33 1.15 22.33 40.34
C VAL A 33 0.10 23.30 39.80
N PRO A 34 -0.39 24.24 40.62
CA PRO A 34 -1.02 25.45 40.13
C PRO A 34 0.03 26.23 39.32
N GLY A 35 -0.22 26.38 38.01
CA GLY A 35 0.41 27.41 37.19
C GLY A 35 1.93 27.40 37.12
N VAL A 36 2.55 26.36 36.53
CA VAL A 36 3.81 26.60 35.82
C VAL A 36 3.44 27.42 34.57
N PRO A 37 3.83 28.70 34.48
CA PRO A 37 3.55 29.50 33.29
C PRO A 37 4.22 28.82 32.09
N GLY A 38 3.43 28.41 31.10
CA GLY A 38 3.93 27.87 29.83
C GLY A 38 3.66 26.39 29.54
N VAL A 39 3.05 25.62 30.45
CA VAL A 39 2.69 24.21 30.18
C VAL A 39 1.24 24.10 29.73
N ASN A 40 1.01 23.83 28.44
CA ASN A 40 -0.31 23.59 27.88
C ASN A 40 -0.79 22.17 28.24
N THR A 41 -1.60 22.06 29.30
CA THR A 41 -2.15 20.78 29.80
C THR A 41 -3.02 20.05 28.78
N GLN A 42 -3.73 20.80 27.93
CA GLN A 42 -4.51 20.23 26.81
C GLN A 42 -3.59 19.56 25.79
N GLN A 43 -2.45 20.19 25.46
CA GLN A 43 -1.47 19.60 24.54
C GLN A 43 -0.85 18.32 25.11
N ILE A 44 -0.59 18.26 26.42
CA ILE A 44 -0.12 17.04 27.08
C ILE A 44 -1.16 15.92 26.94
N ALA A 45 -2.44 16.24 27.17
CA ALA A 45 -3.53 15.28 27.03
C ALA A 45 -3.67 14.78 25.57
N ILE A 46 -3.60 15.69 24.59
CA ILE A 46 -3.61 15.34 23.15
C ILE A 46 -2.44 14.42 22.82
N ASN A 47 -1.23 14.74 23.28
CA ASN A 47 -0.05 13.91 23.02
C ASN A 47 -0.17 12.51 23.63
N ALA A 48 -0.70 12.39 24.85
CA ALA A 48 -0.93 11.10 25.50
C ALA A 48 -2.00 10.27 24.76
N ALA A 49 -3.14 10.89 24.43
CA ALA A 49 -4.20 10.25 23.66
C ALA A 49 -3.73 9.83 22.25
N SER A 50 -2.93 10.67 21.58
CA SER A 50 -2.34 10.35 20.27
C SER A 50 -1.42 9.13 20.33
N LYS A 51 -0.61 9.01 21.39
CA LYS A 51 0.23 7.81 21.62
C LYS A 51 -0.62 6.55 21.83
N GLN A 52 -1.79 6.67 22.46
CA GLN A 52 -2.72 5.55 22.63
C GLN A 52 -3.44 5.18 21.32
N LEU A 53 -3.77 6.16 20.48
CA LEU A 53 -4.41 5.95 19.18
C LEU A 53 -3.44 5.37 18.12
N ALA A 54 -2.16 5.76 18.17
CA ALA A 54 -1.18 5.44 17.13
C ALA A 54 -1.06 3.95 16.77
N PRO A 55 -1.02 2.98 17.71
CA PRO A 55 -0.95 1.56 17.36
C PRO A 55 -2.15 1.09 16.52
N TRP A 56 -3.35 1.57 16.85
CA TRP A 56 -4.55 1.23 16.10
C TRP A 56 -4.49 1.81 14.68
N VAL A 57 -4.10 3.09 14.55
CA VAL A 57 -3.98 3.73 13.23
C VAL A 57 -2.95 3.01 12.37
N ARG A 58 -1.76 2.70 12.88
CA ARG A 58 -0.72 1.97 12.14
C ARG A 58 -1.19 0.59 11.67
N ALA A 59 -1.98 -0.11 12.48
CA ALA A 59 -2.49 -1.44 12.14
C ALA A 59 -3.64 -1.41 11.10
N ASN A 60 -4.39 -0.30 11.03
CA ASN A 60 -5.61 -0.21 10.21
C ASN A 60 -5.47 0.74 9.01
N GLN A 61 -4.33 1.40 8.84
CA GLN A 61 -4.04 2.19 7.64
C GLN A 61 -4.26 1.36 6.36
N PRO A 62 -4.97 1.89 5.35
CA PRO A 62 -5.22 1.17 4.11
C PRO A 62 -3.94 0.64 3.45
N ILE A 63 -2.94 1.50 3.31
CA ILE A 63 -1.59 1.19 2.89
C ILE A 63 -0.61 1.80 3.90
N VAL A 64 0.48 1.08 4.17
CA VAL A 64 1.59 1.53 5.01
C VAL A 64 2.85 1.56 4.17
N LEU A 65 3.44 2.73 4.03
CA LEU A 65 4.75 2.87 3.39
C LEU A 65 5.86 2.73 4.42
N ASP A 66 6.79 1.82 4.18
CA ASP A 66 7.81 1.44 5.15
C ASP A 66 9.17 1.21 4.46
N TRP A 67 9.88 2.32 4.23
CA TRP A 67 11.25 2.32 3.71
C TRP A 67 12.24 1.55 4.60
N SER A 68 11.90 1.24 5.85
CA SER A 68 12.76 0.45 6.74
C SER A 68 12.58 -1.06 6.56
N ALA A 69 11.49 -1.49 5.93
CA ALA A 69 11.18 -2.88 5.66
C ALA A 69 11.42 -3.29 4.21
N VAL A 70 12.32 -2.60 3.51
CA VAL A 70 12.80 -3.03 2.19
C VAL A 70 13.49 -4.39 2.30
N PHE A 71 13.41 -5.18 1.24
CA PHE A 71 14.10 -6.45 1.17
C PHE A 71 15.62 -6.24 1.18
N PRO A 72 16.40 -7.22 1.69
CA PRO A 72 17.85 -7.17 1.59
C PRO A 72 18.30 -7.03 0.13
N ASN A 73 19.19 -6.08 -0.13
CA ASN A 73 19.78 -5.92 -1.44
C ASN A 73 20.94 -6.91 -1.63
N SER A 74 21.02 -7.49 -2.81
CA SER A 74 22.10 -8.37 -3.25
C SER A 74 22.86 -7.71 -4.41
N PRO A 75 24.14 -7.34 -4.22
CA PRO A 75 24.93 -6.73 -5.28
C PRO A 75 25.33 -7.73 -6.37
N THR A 76 25.33 -9.04 -6.05
CA THR A 76 25.70 -10.11 -6.97
C THR A 76 24.65 -11.21 -6.94
N LEU A 77 24.13 -11.58 -8.11
CA LEU A 77 23.22 -12.70 -8.20
C LEU A 77 23.95 -14.04 -8.06
N PRO A 78 23.35 -15.03 -7.39
CA PRO A 78 23.88 -16.39 -7.43
C PRO A 78 23.85 -16.96 -8.85
N GLY A 79 24.85 -17.78 -9.17
CA GLY A 79 24.94 -18.53 -10.43
C GLY A 79 25.59 -17.74 -11.58
N ALA A 80 25.16 -18.03 -12.81
CA ALA A 80 25.65 -17.38 -14.02
C ALA A 80 25.14 -15.94 -14.15
N LEU A 81 25.63 -15.19 -15.14
CA LEU A 81 25.08 -13.87 -15.48
C LEU A 81 23.58 -13.96 -15.77
N PHE A 82 22.85 -12.89 -15.46
CA PHE A 82 21.42 -12.79 -15.77
C PHE A 82 21.19 -12.90 -17.27
N ASN A 83 20.50 -13.96 -17.68
CA ASN A 83 20.21 -14.28 -19.06
C ASN A 83 18.73 -14.68 -19.16
N PRO A 84 17.81 -13.69 -19.12
CA PRO A 84 16.38 -13.97 -19.08
C PRO A 84 16.01 -14.81 -20.29
N THR A 85 15.37 -15.96 -20.05
CA THR A 85 14.68 -16.64 -21.14
C THR A 85 13.63 -15.65 -21.63
N GLY A 86 13.77 -15.20 -22.88
CA GLY A 86 12.92 -14.16 -23.44
C GLY A 86 11.44 -14.46 -23.21
N ASP A 87 10.63 -13.40 -23.17
CA ASP A 87 9.19 -13.43 -22.92
C ASP A 87 8.42 -14.36 -23.87
N THR A 88 8.48 -15.68 -23.61
CA THR A 88 7.84 -16.68 -24.46
C THR A 88 6.34 -16.61 -24.26
N ALA A 89 5.57 -16.80 -25.33
CA ALA A 89 4.12 -16.86 -25.23
C ALA A 89 3.63 -17.90 -24.19
N ALA A 90 4.36 -19.01 -24.03
CA ALA A 90 4.06 -20.04 -23.03
C ALA A 90 4.26 -19.54 -21.59
N PHE A 91 5.37 -18.85 -21.32
CA PHE A 91 5.63 -18.26 -20.02
C PHE A 91 4.57 -17.21 -19.66
N ARG A 92 4.23 -16.32 -20.60
CA ARG A 92 3.15 -15.33 -20.42
C ARG A 92 1.82 -15.96 -20.07
N THR A 93 1.38 -16.92 -20.87
CA THR A 93 0.10 -17.61 -20.68
C THR A 93 0.05 -18.29 -19.31
N SER A 94 1.17 -18.88 -18.87
CA SER A 94 1.29 -19.48 -17.54
C SER A 94 1.22 -18.42 -16.43
N LEU A 95 1.91 -17.31 -16.58
CA LEU A 95 1.93 -16.22 -15.60
C LEU A 95 0.55 -15.58 -15.45
N GLU A 96 -0.07 -15.20 -16.57
CA GLU A 96 -1.42 -14.62 -16.61
C GLU A 96 -2.45 -15.60 -16.02
N GLY A 97 -2.37 -16.89 -16.36
CA GLY A 97 -3.26 -17.91 -15.82
C GLY A 97 -3.16 -18.04 -14.30
N GLN A 98 -1.96 -17.90 -13.72
CA GLN A 98 -1.77 -17.89 -12.27
C GLN A 98 -2.29 -16.60 -11.62
N LEU A 99 -2.07 -15.45 -12.25
CA LEU A 99 -2.48 -14.15 -11.71
C LEU A 99 -3.99 -13.89 -11.81
N ALA A 100 -4.65 -14.40 -12.85
CA ALA A 100 -6.09 -14.20 -13.11
C ALA A 100 -7.02 -14.61 -11.96
N HIS A 101 -6.56 -15.49 -11.07
CA HIS A 101 -7.29 -15.97 -9.89
C HIS A 101 -6.55 -15.72 -8.57
N SER A 102 -5.41 -15.01 -8.59
CA SER A 102 -4.60 -14.81 -7.40
C SER A 102 -5.28 -13.84 -6.42
N SER A 103 -5.28 -14.19 -5.14
CA SER A 103 -5.68 -13.30 -4.04
C SER A 103 -4.49 -12.68 -3.31
N THR A 104 -3.27 -13.07 -3.68
CA THR A 104 -2.03 -12.71 -2.97
C THR A 104 -1.00 -12.05 -3.87
N GLY A 105 -1.17 -12.10 -5.19
CA GLY A 105 -0.16 -11.60 -6.13
C GLY A 105 1.08 -12.48 -6.26
N VAL A 106 1.05 -13.69 -5.71
CA VAL A 106 2.17 -14.65 -5.74
C VAL A 106 1.92 -15.69 -6.83
N VAL A 107 2.98 -16.07 -7.55
CA VAL A 107 2.99 -17.12 -8.59
C VAL A 107 4.06 -18.17 -8.30
N ASN A 108 3.99 -19.32 -8.95
CA ASN A 108 4.99 -20.38 -8.85
C ASN A 108 5.82 -20.43 -10.13
N LEU A 109 7.12 -20.15 -10.01
CA LEU A 109 8.06 -20.19 -11.13
C LEU A 109 9.09 -21.29 -10.92
N GLN A 110 9.51 -21.93 -12.02
CA GLN A 110 10.65 -22.85 -12.01
C GLN A 110 11.96 -22.06 -11.84
N PRO A 111 13.06 -22.73 -11.47
CA PRO A 111 14.38 -22.10 -11.46
C PRO A 111 14.73 -21.56 -12.85
N GLY A 112 15.24 -20.33 -12.91
CA GLY A 112 15.50 -19.64 -14.16
C GLY A 112 15.53 -18.12 -14.01
N ASP A 113 15.79 -17.47 -15.14
CA ASP A 113 15.80 -16.02 -15.30
C ASP A 113 14.61 -15.59 -16.15
N TYR A 114 13.85 -14.63 -15.66
CA TYR A 114 12.65 -14.13 -16.31
C TYR A 114 12.69 -12.61 -16.34
N SER A 115 12.22 -12.01 -17.43
CA SER A 115 11.96 -10.57 -17.49
C SER A 115 10.51 -10.37 -17.92
N VAL A 116 9.75 -9.68 -17.07
CA VAL A 116 8.31 -9.49 -17.22
C VAL A 116 8.05 -8.01 -17.39
N GLN A 117 7.46 -7.60 -18.52
CA GLN A 117 6.99 -6.23 -18.65
C GLN A 117 5.86 -5.98 -17.65
N PHE A 118 5.74 -4.78 -17.10
CA PHE A 118 4.63 -4.43 -16.23
C PHE A 118 4.24 -2.98 -16.46
N ARG A 119 2.99 -2.62 -16.14
CA ARG A 119 2.57 -1.23 -16.10
C ARG A 119 2.76 -0.68 -14.69
N VAL A 120 3.37 0.50 -14.61
CA VAL A 120 3.68 1.17 -13.35
C VAL A 120 2.44 1.84 -12.77
N TYR A 121 2.05 1.50 -11.55
CA TYR A 121 0.97 2.17 -10.80
C TYR A 121 1.51 2.95 -9.60
N CYS A 122 0.89 4.10 -9.31
CA CYS A 122 1.14 4.84 -8.08
C CYS A 122 0.56 4.10 -6.87
N THR A 123 1.38 3.94 -5.84
CA THR A 123 1.01 3.30 -4.57
C THR A 123 1.14 4.27 -3.39
N ASP A 124 1.18 5.57 -3.69
CA ASP A 124 0.91 6.61 -2.74
C ASP A 124 0.08 7.73 -3.38
N ILE A 125 -0.41 8.61 -2.52
CA ILE A 125 -1.20 9.76 -2.87
C ILE A 125 -0.39 11.00 -2.47
N HIS A 126 -0.51 12.07 -3.26
CA HIS A 126 0.18 13.36 -3.07
C HIS A 126 1.72 13.35 -3.19
N ARG A 127 2.30 12.31 -3.80
CA ARG A 127 3.74 12.28 -4.13
C ARG A 127 4.02 12.51 -5.60
N HIS A 128 5.26 12.92 -5.91
CA HIS A 128 5.68 13.21 -7.26
C HIS A 128 5.77 11.98 -8.16
N ALA A 129 5.23 12.12 -9.36
CA ALA A 129 5.24 11.13 -10.42
C ALA A 129 6.44 11.32 -11.36
N GLY A 130 7.54 10.56 -11.18
CA GLY A 130 8.50 10.36 -12.28
C GLY A 130 9.99 10.38 -11.99
N HIS A 131 10.59 9.33 -11.39
CA HIS A 131 12.07 9.27 -11.20
C HIS A 131 12.76 8.18 -12.03
N GLN A 132 13.86 8.52 -12.72
CA GLN A 132 14.86 7.52 -13.16
C GLN A 132 15.75 7.11 -11.97
N SER A 133 15.22 6.33 -11.02
CA SER A 133 15.92 6.04 -9.75
C SER A 133 16.41 4.60 -9.66
N LEU A 134 17.29 4.37 -8.70
CA LEU A 134 17.46 3.05 -8.11
C LEU A 134 16.17 2.71 -7.38
N TRP A 135 15.47 1.66 -7.81
CA TRP A 135 14.28 1.18 -7.13
C TRP A 135 14.65 -0.02 -6.24
N VAL A 136 14.44 0.11 -4.94
CA VAL A 136 14.56 -1.01 -4.00
C VAL A 136 13.18 -1.55 -3.68
N MET A 137 13.04 -2.86 -3.54
CA MET A 137 11.72 -3.47 -3.34
C MET A 137 11.46 -3.72 -1.86
N GLY A 138 10.19 -3.65 -1.46
CA GLY A 138 9.72 -4.09 -0.16
C GLY A 138 8.32 -4.72 -0.27
N PRO A 139 7.80 -5.29 0.82
CA PRO A 139 6.47 -5.85 0.82
C PRO A 139 5.41 -4.75 0.82
N LEU A 140 4.32 -4.97 0.09
CA LEU A 140 3.12 -4.15 0.20
C LEU A 140 2.46 -4.41 1.57
N LYS A 141 2.24 -3.36 2.37
CA LYS A 141 1.70 -3.45 3.74
C LYS A 141 0.46 -2.59 3.91
N GLY A 142 -0.34 -2.92 4.92
CA GLY A 142 -1.55 -2.19 5.31
C GLY A 142 -2.80 -3.06 5.24
N ALA A 143 -3.89 -2.54 5.79
CA ALA A 143 -5.16 -3.24 5.91
C ALA A 143 -5.81 -3.56 4.55
N ARG A 144 -5.38 -2.92 3.46
CA ARG A 144 -5.86 -3.15 2.08
C ARG A 144 -4.79 -3.64 1.11
N ALA A 145 -3.61 -4.04 1.61
CA ALA A 145 -2.52 -4.54 0.77
C ALA A 145 -2.93 -5.76 -0.08
N ASN A 146 -3.54 -6.79 0.53
CA ASN A 146 -3.95 -8.00 -0.22
C ASN A 146 -5.02 -7.69 -1.28
N LEU A 147 -5.93 -6.76 -0.99
CA LEU A 147 -6.95 -6.32 -1.93
C LEU A 147 -6.30 -5.70 -3.17
N LEU A 148 -5.32 -4.81 -2.97
CA LEU A 148 -4.58 -4.17 -4.06
C LEU A 148 -3.74 -5.19 -4.84
N ALA A 149 -3.04 -6.09 -4.16
CA ALA A 149 -2.28 -7.16 -4.79
C ALA A 149 -3.17 -8.05 -5.67
N ALA A 150 -4.35 -8.45 -5.17
CA ALA A 150 -5.34 -9.22 -5.92
C ALA A 150 -5.90 -8.44 -7.11
N MET A 151 -6.20 -7.15 -6.92
CA MET A 151 -6.70 -6.27 -7.98
C MET A 151 -5.70 -6.19 -9.14
N TYR A 152 -4.43 -5.90 -8.87
CA TYR A 152 -3.39 -5.83 -9.91
C TYR A 152 -3.12 -7.20 -10.54
N ALA A 153 -3.09 -8.27 -9.74
CA ALA A 153 -2.91 -9.62 -10.28
C ALA A 153 -4.04 -9.98 -11.27
N ARG A 154 -5.30 -9.73 -10.89
CA ARG A 154 -6.45 -10.13 -11.70
C ARG A 154 -6.73 -9.17 -12.85
N ALA A 155 -6.16 -7.97 -12.82
CA ALA A 155 -6.14 -7.06 -13.96
C ALA A 155 -5.13 -7.50 -15.03
N SER A 156 -4.07 -8.20 -14.63
CA SER A 156 -3.06 -8.73 -15.55
C SER A 156 -3.67 -9.57 -16.68
N GLY A 157 -3.18 -9.36 -17.90
CA GLY A 157 -3.68 -10.04 -19.10
C GLY A 157 -5.07 -9.56 -19.56
N ARG A 158 -5.71 -8.60 -18.89
CA ARG A 158 -7.00 -8.02 -19.30
C ARG A 158 -6.80 -6.69 -20.01
N ASN A 159 -7.61 -6.43 -21.04
CA ASN A 159 -7.62 -5.14 -21.74
C ASN A 159 -8.47 -4.11 -20.98
N LEU A 160 -7.96 -3.63 -19.84
CA LEU A 160 -8.64 -2.66 -18.98
C LEU A 160 -7.97 -1.27 -19.09
N PRO A 161 -8.73 -0.17 -19.16
CA PRO A 161 -8.10 1.15 -19.20
C PRO A 161 -7.26 1.42 -17.95
N PHE A 162 -5.99 1.80 -18.13
CA PHE A 162 -5.08 2.13 -17.03
C PHE A 162 -5.69 3.12 -16.04
N GLY A 163 -6.30 4.19 -16.54
CA GLY A 163 -6.92 5.21 -15.71
C GLY A 163 -8.03 4.66 -14.81
N SER A 164 -8.76 3.63 -15.25
CA SER A 164 -9.79 2.97 -14.43
C SER A 164 -9.18 2.17 -13.28
N ILE A 165 -8.11 1.41 -13.56
CA ILE A 165 -7.38 0.64 -12.53
C ILE A 165 -6.69 1.57 -11.54
N GLN A 166 -6.00 2.60 -12.02
CA GLN A 166 -5.31 3.58 -11.16
C GLN A 166 -6.30 4.37 -10.29
N THR A 167 -7.46 4.77 -10.82
CA THR A 167 -8.50 5.47 -10.07
C THR A 167 -9.12 4.58 -9.00
N LEU A 168 -9.37 3.29 -9.29
CA LEU A 168 -9.81 2.34 -8.28
C LEU A 168 -8.72 2.09 -7.23
N SER A 169 -7.46 1.98 -7.66
CA SER A 169 -6.32 1.84 -6.76
C SER A 169 -6.21 2.97 -5.76
N TRP A 170 -6.27 4.23 -6.22
CA TRP A 170 -6.27 5.38 -5.33
C TRP A 170 -7.46 5.39 -4.36
N ALA A 171 -8.67 5.03 -4.81
CA ALA A 171 -9.82 4.90 -3.92
C ALA A 171 -9.59 3.85 -2.82
N MET A 172 -8.99 2.72 -3.17
CA MET A 172 -8.65 1.68 -2.20
C MET A 172 -7.56 2.12 -1.23
N GLN A 173 -6.51 2.79 -1.71
CA GLN A 173 -5.42 3.36 -0.92
C GLN A 173 -5.90 4.48 0.03
N ALA A 174 -6.86 5.30 -0.39
CA ALA A 174 -7.47 6.33 0.45
C ALA A 174 -8.51 5.76 1.44
N GLY A 175 -8.75 4.45 1.45
CA GLY A 175 -9.67 3.84 2.41
C GLY A 175 -11.16 4.05 2.10
N LEU A 176 -11.54 4.38 0.85
CA LEU A 176 -12.95 4.52 0.48
C LEU A 176 -13.68 3.18 0.64
N ARG A 177 -14.90 3.22 1.17
CA ARG A 177 -15.76 2.04 1.22
C ARG A 177 -16.33 1.71 -0.17
N TYR A 178 -16.75 0.47 -0.36
CA TYR A 178 -17.39 0.03 -1.61
C TYR A 178 -18.62 0.91 -1.99
N ASP A 179 -19.44 1.31 -1.01
CA ASP A 179 -20.62 2.17 -1.24
C ASP A 179 -20.25 3.62 -1.63
N GLN A 180 -19.04 4.07 -1.31
CA GLN A 180 -18.49 5.38 -1.68
C GLN A 180 -17.88 5.41 -3.08
N LEU A 181 -17.65 4.24 -3.71
CA LEU A 181 -17.17 4.15 -5.07
C LEU A 181 -18.23 4.61 -6.08
N ASN A 182 -17.80 5.28 -7.15
CA ASN A 182 -18.70 5.59 -8.25
C ASN A 182 -19.13 4.29 -8.99
N PRO A 183 -20.18 4.34 -9.84
CA PRO A 183 -20.68 3.13 -10.52
C PRO A 183 -19.63 2.38 -11.36
N ALA A 184 -18.74 3.10 -12.05
CA ALA A 184 -17.70 2.48 -12.88
C ALA A 184 -16.63 1.78 -12.03
N GLN A 185 -16.23 2.39 -10.92
CA GLN A 185 -15.31 1.81 -9.94
C GLN A 185 -15.92 0.58 -9.28
N ARG A 186 -17.22 0.60 -8.91
CA ARG A 186 -17.91 -0.59 -8.36
C ARG A 186 -17.95 -1.73 -9.37
N ALA A 187 -18.31 -1.45 -10.62
CA ALA A 187 -18.33 -2.48 -11.66
C ALA A 187 -16.94 -3.12 -11.86
N LEU A 188 -15.88 -2.30 -11.84
CA LEU A 188 -14.50 -2.78 -11.95
C LEU A 188 -14.07 -3.58 -10.70
N PHE A 189 -14.47 -3.13 -9.50
CA PHE A 189 -14.25 -3.85 -8.25
C PHE A 189 -14.91 -5.23 -8.31
N ASP A 190 -16.19 -5.31 -8.69
CA ASP A 190 -16.94 -6.57 -8.76
C ASP A 190 -16.38 -7.51 -9.84
N GLN A 191 -15.79 -6.94 -10.90
CA GLN A 191 -15.14 -7.71 -11.97
C GLN A 191 -13.77 -8.29 -11.55
N LEU A 192 -13.01 -7.58 -10.71
CA LEU A 192 -11.64 -7.96 -10.35
C LEU A 192 -11.57 -8.65 -8.99
N ILE A 193 -12.23 -8.12 -7.97
CA ILE A 193 -12.05 -8.48 -6.56
C ILE A 193 -13.38 -8.61 -5.78
N PRO A 194 -14.38 -9.34 -6.30
CA PRO A 194 -15.70 -9.45 -5.66
C PRO A 194 -15.65 -10.10 -4.27
N ASP A 195 -14.67 -10.98 -4.03
CA ASP A 195 -14.39 -11.63 -2.75
C ASP A 195 -13.87 -10.66 -1.67
N PHE A 196 -13.49 -9.43 -2.02
CA PHE A 196 -12.92 -8.44 -1.10
C PHE A 196 -13.91 -7.43 -0.54
N HIS A 197 -15.23 -7.57 -0.76
CA HIS A 197 -16.24 -6.62 -0.24
C HIS A 197 -16.11 -6.37 1.27
N ALA A 198 -15.86 -7.41 2.08
CA ALA A 198 -15.72 -7.28 3.53
C ALA A 198 -14.52 -6.37 3.91
N GLN A 199 -13.40 -6.49 3.19
CA GLN A 199 -12.21 -5.66 3.41
C GLN A 199 -12.41 -4.22 2.93
N ALA A 200 -13.29 -4.02 1.95
CA ALA A 200 -13.72 -2.70 1.46
C ALA A 200 -14.93 -2.12 2.21
N ALA A 201 -15.47 -2.78 3.24
CA ALA A 201 -16.64 -2.30 3.97
C ALA A 201 -16.32 -1.25 5.05
N GLY A 202 -15.10 -1.25 5.59
CA GLY A 202 -14.67 -0.30 6.61
C GLY A 202 -14.18 1.02 6.03
N ASN A 203 -14.54 2.15 6.66
CA ASN A 203 -13.92 3.44 6.41
C ASN A 203 -12.87 3.72 7.50
N PHE A 204 -11.62 3.91 7.10
CA PHE A 204 -10.51 4.14 8.02
C PHE A 204 -10.68 5.40 8.88
N LEU A 205 -11.22 6.49 8.32
CA LEU A 205 -11.38 7.76 9.04
C LEU A 205 -12.49 7.68 10.09
N GLU A 206 -13.63 7.08 9.74
CA GLU A 206 -14.73 6.85 10.69
C GLU A 206 -14.27 6.00 11.87
N GLN A 207 -13.57 4.90 11.58
CA GLN A 207 -13.05 4.03 12.62
C GLN A 207 -11.98 4.72 13.47
N THR A 208 -11.13 5.56 12.88
CA THR A 208 -10.16 6.38 13.63
C THR A 208 -10.87 7.35 14.56
N GLN A 209 -11.92 8.01 14.08
CA GLN A 209 -12.76 8.92 14.85
C GLN A 209 -13.43 8.20 16.02
N ASP A 210 -13.96 7.00 15.81
CA ASP A 210 -14.58 6.18 16.86
C ASP A 210 -13.56 5.77 17.94
N GLN A 211 -12.34 5.42 17.55
CA GLN A 211 -11.27 5.15 18.51
C GLN A 211 -10.87 6.39 19.29
N TRP A 212 -10.77 7.56 18.63
CA TRP A 212 -10.52 8.81 19.33
C TRP A 212 -11.65 9.13 20.32
N ASN A 213 -12.91 8.96 19.93
CA ASN A 213 -14.07 9.19 20.79
C ASN A 213 -14.07 8.26 22.01
N THR A 214 -13.65 7.01 21.82
CA THR A 214 -13.46 6.06 22.91
C THR A 214 -12.40 6.57 23.90
N ILE A 215 -11.24 7.02 23.40
CA ILE A 215 -10.16 7.57 24.24
C ILE A 215 -10.61 8.86 24.94
N SER A 216 -11.24 9.78 24.20
CA SER A 216 -11.66 11.09 24.72
C SER A 216 -12.73 10.97 25.80
N SER A 217 -13.62 9.97 25.71
CA SER A 217 -14.62 9.70 26.74
C SER A 217 -14.02 9.34 28.10
N ALA A 218 -12.79 8.81 28.12
CA ALA A 218 -12.07 8.43 29.34
C ALA A 218 -11.14 9.53 29.88
N VAL A 219 -10.92 10.61 29.12
CA VAL A 219 -9.99 11.69 29.46
C VAL A 219 -10.74 13.03 29.51
N PRO A 220 -11.09 13.53 30.71
CA PRO A 220 -11.80 14.80 30.86
C PRO A 220 -11.08 15.97 30.17
N GLY A 221 -11.82 16.77 29.40
CA GLY A 221 -11.30 17.96 28.72
C GLY A 221 -10.53 17.69 27.43
N LEU A 222 -10.47 16.44 26.95
CA LEU A 222 -9.91 16.15 25.64
C LEU A 222 -10.84 16.69 24.52
N PRO A 223 -10.32 17.45 23.54
CA PRO A 223 -11.15 17.98 22.45
C PRO A 223 -11.60 16.88 21.47
N SER A 224 -12.52 17.23 20.55
CA SER A 224 -12.87 16.36 19.42
C SER A 224 -11.64 16.08 18.54
N MET A 225 -11.70 15.01 17.73
CA MET A 225 -10.59 14.66 16.84
C MET A 225 -10.29 15.80 15.88
N ASP A 226 -11.32 16.41 15.27
CA ASP A 226 -11.17 17.53 14.34
C ASP A 226 -10.43 18.72 14.95
N SER A 227 -10.66 19.01 16.24
CA SER A 227 -9.95 20.06 16.95
C SER A 227 -8.55 19.64 17.42
N ALA A 228 -8.32 18.34 17.63
CA ALA A 228 -7.06 17.80 18.10
C ALA A 228 -6.06 17.46 16.98
N ILE A 229 -6.55 17.15 15.78
CA ILE A 229 -5.79 16.48 14.71
C ILE A 229 -4.54 17.25 14.29
N GLY A 230 -4.63 18.59 14.22
CA GLY A 230 -3.48 19.46 13.91
C GLY A 230 -2.37 19.43 14.97
N SER A 231 -2.69 18.99 16.19
CA SER A 231 -1.79 18.92 17.33
C SER A 231 -1.25 17.51 17.61
N MET A 232 -1.62 16.50 16.82
CA MET A 232 -1.19 15.10 17.01
C MET A 232 0.19 14.77 16.40
N GLY A 233 0.84 15.73 15.75
CA GLY A 233 2.11 15.51 15.03
C GLY A 233 1.92 14.59 13.81
N ASP A 234 2.87 13.68 13.57
CA ASP A 234 2.90 12.77 12.41
C ASP A 234 1.63 11.91 12.28
N LEU A 235 1.04 11.52 13.41
CA LEU A 235 -0.22 10.78 13.41
C LEU A 235 -1.35 11.60 12.79
N GLY A 236 -1.46 12.86 13.19
CA GLY A 236 -2.43 13.81 12.66
C GLY A 236 -2.22 14.03 11.17
N GLN A 237 -0.96 14.24 10.74
CA GLN A 237 -0.61 14.38 9.33
C GLN A 237 -1.04 13.17 8.50
N THR A 238 -0.84 11.95 9.02
CA THR A 238 -1.26 10.73 8.33
C THR A 238 -2.78 10.66 8.15
N ILE A 239 -3.54 10.99 9.20
CA ILE A 239 -5.02 10.99 9.14
C ILE A 239 -5.51 12.07 8.17
N LEU A 240 -4.91 13.27 8.21
CA LEU A 240 -5.22 14.38 7.31
C LEU A 240 -4.96 14.02 5.85
N GLN A 241 -3.81 13.42 5.54
CA GLN A 241 -3.47 12.97 4.18
C GLN A 241 -4.52 12.00 3.63
N VAL A 242 -4.96 11.02 4.42
CA VAL A 242 -6.01 10.09 3.99
C VAL A 242 -7.34 10.84 3.77
N ARG A 243 -7.71 11.76 4.67
CA ARG A 243 -8.94 12.56 4.54
C ARG A 243 -8.94 13.42 3.29
N ASP A 244 -7.84 14.12 3.04
CA ASP A 244 -7.71 15.02 1.90
C ASP A 244 -7.73 14.22 0.59
N ALA A 245 -7.06 13.05 0.57
CA ALA A 245 -7.13 12.10 -0.53
C ALA A 245 -8.58 11.61 -0.81
N GLN A 246 -9.36 11.27 0.22
CA GLN A 246 -10.77 10.90 0.03
C GLN A 246 -11.56 12.07 -0.59
N GLY A 247 -11.34 13.29 -0.11
CA GLY A 247 -11.99 14.49 -0.62
C GLY A 247 -11.70 14.72 -2.10
N GLU A 248 -10.44 14.61 -2.52
CA GLU A 248 -10.03 14.76 -3.92
C GLU A 248 -10.61 13.67 -4.82
N ILE A 249 -10.60 12.41 -4.35
CA ILE A 249 -11.16 11.26 -5.08
C ILE A 249 -12.65 11.42 -5.30
N LEU A 250 -13.39 11.79 -4.25
CA LEU A 250 -14.84 11.98 -4.33
C LEU A 250 -15.20 13.20 -5.20
N SER A 251 -14.42 14.28 -5.13
CA SER A 251 -14.66 15.51 -5.90
C SER A 251 -14.35 15.34 -7.39
N ASN A 252 -13.41 14.46 -7.74
CA ASN A 252 -12.95 14.24 -9.11
C ASN A 252 -13.23 12.83 -9.63
N ALA A 253 -14.20 12.12 -9.04
CA ALA A 253 -14.41 10.68 -9.22
C ALA A 253 -14.56 10.23 -10.69
N ASN A 254 -14.98 11.12 -11.58
CA ASN A 254 -15.23 10.81 -12.99
C ASN A 254 -14.12 11.28 -13.94
N SER A 255 -12.99 11.80 -13.43
CA SER A 255 -11.92 12.35 -14.26
C SER A 255 -10.55 11.85 -13.80
N PHE A 256 -10.01 10.89 -14.53
CA PHE A 256 -8.65 10.41 -14.32
C PHE A 256 -7.63 11.54 -14.42
N ASP A 257 -7.78 12.46 -15.39
CA ASP A 257 -6.84 13.57 -15.59
C ASP A 257 -6.89 14.62 -14.47
N ALA A 258 -8.05 14.80 -13.83
CA ALA A 258 -8.13 15.66 -12.64
C ALA A 258 -7.50 14.97 -11.43
N LEU A 259 -7.77 13.67 -11.25
CA LEU A 259 -7.18 12.87 -10.17
C LEU A 259 -5.66 12.74 -10.30
N SER A 260 -5.14 12.53 -11.51
CA SER A 260 -3.70 12.38 -11.73
C SER A 260 -2.95 13.66 -11.37
N ARG A 261 -3.50 14.84 -11.71
CA ARG A 261 -2.91 16.12 -11.33
C ARG A 261 -2.95 16.39 -9.83
N ALA A 262 -4.00 15.93 -9.14
CA ALA A 262 -4.16 16.14 -7.71
C ALA A 262 -3.31 15.15 -6.88
N LEU A 263 -3.40 13.86 -7.20
CA LEU A 263 -2.85 12.77 -6.40
C LEU A 263 -1.44 12.35 -6.83
N ALA A 264 -1.02 12.67 -8.05
CA ALA A 264 0.29 12.34 -8.60
C ALA A 264 0.88 13.52 -9.37
N PRO A 265 1.09 14.68 -8.71
CA PRO A 265 1.54 15.89 -9.38
C PRO A 265 2.89 15.67 -10.09
N PRO A 266 3.08 16.24 -11.29
CA PRO A 266 4.38 16.19 -11.95
C PRO A 266 5.43 16.87 -11.07
N GLY A 267 6.61 16.27 -10.94
CA GLY A 267 7.71 16.84 -10.17
C GLY A 267 8.85 15.88 -9.93
N GLY A 268 9.93 16.41 -9.34
CA GLY A 268 11.20 15.73 -9.10
C GLY A 268 12.30 16.18 -10.07
N SER A 269 13.51 16.46 -9.55
CA SER A 269 14.67 16.77 -10.40
C SER A 269 15.17 15.48 -11.05
N GLY A 270 15.18 15.41 -12.38
CA GLY A 270 15.70 14.26 -13.16
C GLY A 270 17.22 14.05 -13.09
N SER A 271 17.89 14.54 -12.04
CA SER A 271 19.36 14.60 -11.94
C SER A 271 20.04 13.30 -11.51
N ASP A 272 19.29 12.29 -11.09
CA ASP A 272 19.85 11.08 -10.48
C ASP A 272 19.86 9.87 -11.44
N ALA A 273 20.07 10.11 -12.74
CA ALA A 273 20.21 9.09 -13.78
C ALA A 273 21.45 8.16 -13.63
N GLY A 274 22.13 8.18 -12.48
CA GLY A 274 23.48 7.65 -12.30
C GLY A 274 23.61 6.18 -11.86
N GLY A 275 22.52 5.42 -11.74
CA GLY A 275 22.53 4.13 -11.03
C GLY A 275 22.19 2.87 -11.83
N TYR A 276 22.26 2.87 -13.16
CA TYR A 276 21.87 1.69 -13.92
C TYR A 276 22.93 0.57 -13.88
N PRO A 277 22.57 -0.70 -13.62
CA PRO A 277 21.24 -1.21 -13.29
C PRO A 277 20.89 -1.13 -11.79
N PRO A 278 19.59 -1.08 -11.42
CA PRO A 278 19.16 -1.11 -10.03
C PRO A 278 19.61 -2.39 -9.30
N PRO A 279 19.83 -2.34 -7.97
CA PRO A 279 20.25 -3.50 -7.20
C PRO A 279 19.16 -4.59 -7.21
N TRP A 280 19.57 -5.83 -7.02
CA TRP A 280 18.64 -6.94 -6.81
C TRP A 280 18.14 -6.93 -5.38
N SER A 281 16.84 -7.10 -5.20
CA SER A 281 16.20 -7.34 -3.91
C SER A 281 15.99 -8.85 -3.73
N GLN A 282 16.47 -9.41 -2.63
CA GLN A 282 16.22 -10.82 -2.27
C GLN A 282 14.86 -10.93 -1.58
N VAL A 283 13.81 -11.17 -2.37
CA VAL A 283 12.41 -11.19 -1.90
C VAL A 283 12.03 -12.49 -1.20
N ALA A 284 12.77 -13.58 -1.47
CA ALA A 284 12.70 -14.84 -0.74
C ALA A 284 14.09 -15.51 -0.72
N THR A 285 14.25 -16.60 0.04
CA THR A 285 15.54 -17.30 0.18
C THR A 285 16.22 -17.61 -1.16
N THR A 286 15.43 -17.93 -2.18
CA THR A 286 15.86 -18.37 -3.51
C THR A 286 15.31 -17.50 -4.65
N VAL A 287 14.74 -16.33 -4.34
CA VAL A 287 14.10 -15.46 -5.32
C VAL A 287 14.67 -14.06 -5.20
N TYR A 288 15.12 -13.54 -6.34
CA TYR A 288 15.72 -12.22 -6.47
C TYR A 288 14.97 -11.44 -7.54
N GLU A 289 14.63 -10.20 -7.24
CA GLU A 289 13.86 -9.34 -8.14
C GLU A 289 14.51 -7.97 -8.25
N ARG A 290 14.34 -7.31 -9.40
CA ARG A 290 14.59 -5.87 -9.52
C ARG A 290 13.61 -5.26 -10.49
N VAL A 291 13.30 -3.99 -10.26
CA VAL A 291 12.44 -3.21 -11.13
C VAL A 291 13.29 -2.26 -11.96
N VAL A 292 13.21 -2.42 -13.27
CA VAL A 292 13.85 -1.58 -14.28
C VAL A 292 12.78 -0.69 -14.92
N THR A 293 12.80 0.60 -14.62
CA THR A 293 11.79 1.53 -15.14
C THR A 293 12.34 2.94 -15.24
N LEU A 294 11.77 3.74 -16.15
CA LEU A 294 11.95 5.19 -16.20
C LEU A 294 11.22 5.90 -15.05
N GLY A 295 10.42 5.16 -14.28
CA GLY A 295 9.82 5.52 -12.99
C GLY A 295 8.71 6.57 -13.07
N THR A 296 8.14 6.75 -14.26
CA THR A 296 6.91 7.53 -14.46
C THR A 296 5.70 6.60 -14.37
N PHE A 297 4.68 6.97 -13.61
CA PHE A 297 3.46 6.16 -13.54
C PHE A 297 2.78 6.07 -14.90
N GLY A 298 2.14 4.95 -15.19
CA GLY A 298 1.52 4.67 -16.48
C GLY A 298 2.49 4.24 -17.58
N THR A 299 3.81 4.36 -17.37
CA THR A 299 4.79 3.80 -18.32
C THR A 299 4.93 2.29 -18.12
N THR A 300 5.49 1.64 -19.13
CA THR A 300 5.95 0.26 -19.03
C THR A 300 7.30 0.21 -18.32
N GLY A 301 7.46 -0.72 -17.39
CA GLY A 301 8.75 -1.12 -16.80
C GLY A 301 8.98 -2.62 -17.01
N GLU A 302 10.12 -3.11 -16.55
CA GLU A 302 10.50 -4.52 -16.56
C GLU A 302 10.80 -5.00 -15.13
N LEU A 303 10.19 -6.12 -14.74
CA LEU A 303 10.47 -6.86 -13.52
C LEU A 303 11.38 -8.02 -13.91
N ASP A 304 12.66 -7.90 -13.58
CA ASP A 304 13.61 -8.98 -13.74
C ASP A 304 13.54 -9.88 -12.51
N ILE A 305 13.47 -11.19 -12.73
CA ILE A 305 13.29 -12.21 -11.69
C ILE A 305 14.32 -13.30 -11.90
N ARG A 306 15.06 -13.64 -10.85
CA ARG A 306 15.89 -14.84 -10.78
C ARG A 306 15.38 -15.77 -9.70
N VAL A 307 15.10 -17.01 -10.11
CA VAL A 307 14.72 -18.10 -9.23
C VAL A 307 15.85 -19.14 -9.22
N VAL A 308 16.37 -19.46 -8.02
CA VAL A 308 17.43 -20.45 -7.83
C VAL A 308 16.97 -21.63 -6.98
N GLY A 309 17.78 -22.69 -6.92
CA GLY A 309 17.45 -23.90 -6.15
C GLY A 309 16.58 -24.88 -6.93
N PRO A 310 16.20 -26.02 -6.32
CA PRO A 310 15.41 -27.05 -6.99
C PRO A 310 13.90 -26.77 -6.90
N GLY A 311 13.18 -27.06 -8.00
CA GLY A 311 11.72 -27.04 -8.06
C GLY A 311 11.10 -25.64 -8.07
N GLN A 312 9.76 -25.61 -8.13
CA GLN A 312 9.01 -24.36 -8.18
C GLN A 312 9.16 -23.55 -6.89
N GLN A 313 9.35 -22.24 -7.03
CA GLN A 313 9.40 -21.29 -5.92
C GLN A 313 8.21 -20.34 -6.00
N ALA A 314 7.72 -19.93 -4.83
CA ALA A 314 6.72 -18.88 -4.71
C ALA A 314 7.39 -17.51 -4.94
N VAL A 315 6.94 -16.78 -5.94
CA VAL A 315 7.50 -15.51 -6.42
C VAL A 315 6.44 -14.42 -6.25
N PRO A 316 6.69 -13.38 -5.43
CA PRO A 316 5.77 -12.28 -5.23
C PRO A 316 5.82 -11.28 -6.40
N ILE A 317 4.72 -11.09 -7.14
CA ILE A 317 4.69 -10.22 -8.33
C ILE A 317 3.99 -8.89 -8.04
N THR A 318 2.78 -8.92 -7.48
CA THR A 318 1.94 -7.73 -7.30
C THR A 318 1.71 -7.35 -5.82
N ASN A 319 2.30 -8.10 -4.89
CA ASN A 319 2.33 -7.81 -3.46
C ASN A 319 3.66 -7.20 -2.98
N VAL A 320 4.43 -6.67 -3.92
CA VAL A 320 5.66 -5.92 -3.68
C VAL A 320 5.47 -4.47 -4.14
N ILE A 321 6.26 -3.59 -3.56
CA ILE A 321 6.25 -2.16 -3.84
C ILE A 321 7.70 -1.70 -3.99
N SER A 322 7.94 -0.83 -4.96
CA SER A 322 9.26 -0.28 -5.25
C SER A 322 9.39 1.11 -4.64
N TYR A 323 10.42 1.30 -3.82
CA TYR A 323 10.76 2.55 -3.16
C TYR A 323 11.99 3.20 -3.80
N PRO A 324 11.99 4.52 -3.95
CA PRO A 324 13.18 5.27 -4.28
C PRO A 324 13.93 5.61 -2.96
N PRO A 325 15.15 5.08 -2.73
CA PRO A 325 15.78 5.04 -1.40
C PRO A 325 16.18 6.42 -0.87
N ASN A 326 16.45 7.39 -1.76
CA ASN A 326 16.92 8.74 -1.39
C ASN A 326 15.83 9.81 -1.49
N HIS A 327 14.60 9.42 -1.79
CA HIS A 327 13.60 10.29 -2.42
C HIS A 327 12.21 10.01 -1.87
N LYS A 328 12.03 10.22 -0.56
CA LYS A 328 10.77 9.88 0.13
C LYS A 328 9.56 10.68 -0.36
N ASP A 329 9.76 11.81 -1.04
CA ASP A 329 8.75 12.66 -1.67
C ASP A 329 8.20 12.10 -3.00
N TRP A 330 8.72 10.97 -3.48
CA TRP A 330 8.35 10.38 -4.76
C TRP A 330 7.47 9.15 -4.60
N GLN A 331 6.63 8.92 -5.62
CA GLN A 331 5.66 7.83 -5.66
C GLN A 331 6.34 6.46 -5.59
N PRO A 332 6.06 5.65 -4.56
CA PRO A 332 6.34 4.23 -4.61
C PRO A 332 5.49 3.55 -5.70
N LEU A 333 6.07 2.55 -6.35
CA LEU A 333 5.48 1.93 -7.54
C LEU A 333 5.01 0.51 -7.23
N THR A 334 3.81 0.16 -7.70
CA THR A 334 3.33 -1.24 -7.76
C THR A 334 3.24 -1.70 -9.20
N GLN A 335 3.36 -3.01 -9.38
CA GLN A 335 3.41 -3.67 -10.67
C GLN A 335 2.04 -4.29 -11.01
N GLU A 336 1.54 -4.04 -12.22
CA GLU A 336 0.57 -4.90 -12.89
C GLU A 336 1.31 -5.64 -14.01
N SER A 337 1.40 -6.96 -13.92
CA SER A 337 1.94 -7.79 -15.01
C SER A 337 1.11 -7.55 -16.28
N PRO A 338 1.76 -7.42 -17.45
CA PRO A 338 1.41 -6.41 -18.43
C PRO A 338 0.09 -6.71 -19.16
N GLN A 339 -0.43 -5.66 -19.76
CA GLN A 339 -1.33 -5.76 -20.90
C GLN A 339 -0.45 -5.89 -22.14
N PHE A 340 -0.45 -7.05 -22.78
CA PHE A 340 0.18 -7.21 -24.08
C PHE A 340 -0.67 -6.50 -25.13
N ALA A 341 -0.39 -5.22 -25.35
CA ALA A 341 -0.89 -4.52 -26.51
C ALA A 341 -0.31 -5.21 -27.77
N TRP A 342 -1.18 -5.86 -28.52
CA TRP A 342 -0.88 -6.28 -29.89
C TRP A 342 -0.73 -5.02 -30.74
N GLY A 343 0.50 -4.52 -30.89
CA GLY A 343 0.81 -3.46 -31.84
C GLY A 343 2.22 -2.89 -31.64
N PRO A 344 2.95 -2.57 -32.73
CA PRO A 344 4.24 -1.92 -32.62
C PRO A 344 4.02 -0.55 -31.97
N ILE A 345 4.60 -0.35 -30.79
CA ILE A 345 4.83 0.97 -30.24
C ILE A 345 5.89 1.59 -31.16
N ASN A 346 5.44 2.31 -32.19
CA ASN A 346 6.28 3.30 -32.86
C ASN A 346 6.62 4.34 -31.81
N ILE A 347 7.81 4.23 -31.25
CA ILE A 347 8.46 5.32 -30.52
C ILE A 347 8.91 6.31 -31.61
N GLY A 348 7.94 7.10 -32.09
CA GLY A 348 8.16 8.14 -33.08
C GLY A 348 8.78 9.37 -32.40
N GLN A 349 10.02 9.63 -32.81
CA GLN A 349 10.78 10.90 -32.90
C GLN A 349 10.46 12.06 -31.96
#